data_AF-A0A920QXR2-F1
#
_entry.id   AF-A0A920QXR2-F1
#
_cell.length_a   1.000
_cell.length_b   1.000
_cell.length_c   1.000
_cell.angle_alpha   90.00
_cell.angle_beta   90.00
_cell.angle_gamma   90.00
#
_symmetry.space_group_name_H-M   'P 1'
#
loop_
_entity.id
_entity.type
_entity.pdbx_description
1 polymer ?
#
loop_
_entity_poly.entity_id
_entity_poly.type
_entity_poly.pdbx_seq_one_letter_code
_entity_poly.pdbx_strand_id
1 'polypeptide(L)'
;MITVQLIIIFYHGARSGFGFIAGGIADKFGIKWPLSAGIVLYTAAVAIISIQNSLIPIVALRVPQGIGVAILFTLAPALIARAFGPFTTW
;
A
#
# COMPACT_ATOMS: atom_id res chain seq x y z
N MET A 1 26.75 4.33 0.37
CA MET A 1 26.60 3.54 -0.87
C MET A 1 25.16 3.05 -0.95
N ILE A 2 24.44 3.30 -2.06
CA ILE A 2 23.10 2.73 -2.29
C ILE A 2 23.28 1.28 -2.72
N THR A 3 22.58 0.34 -2.06
CA THR A 3 22.65 -1.09 -2.37
C THR A 3 21.27 -1.65 -2.70
N VAL A 4 21.23 -2.79 -3.38
CA VAL A 4 19.98 -3.50 -3.73
C VAL A 4 19.15 -3.89 -2.50
N GLN A 5 19.79 -4.08 -1.33
CA GLN A 5 19.10 -4.39 -0.07
C GLN A 5 18.16 -3.25 0.36
N LEU A 6 18.51 -2.00 0.06
CA LEU A 6 17.68 -0.84 0.40
C LEU A 6 16.33 -0.87 -0.32
N ILE A 7 16.24 -1.51 -1.49
CA ILE A 7 14.98 -1.71 -2.19
C ILE A 7 13.99 -2.48 -1.31
N ILE A 8 14.46 -3.55 -0.67
CA ILE A 8 13.64 -4.41 0.19
C ILE A 8 13.33 -3.70 1.51
N ILE A 9 14.35 -3.08 2.11
CA ILE A 9 14.25 -2.41 3.42
C ILE A 9 13.24 -1.26 3.37
N PHE A 10 13.35 -0.37 2.38
CA PHE A 10 12.44 0.78 2.28
C PHE A 10 10.99 0.35 1.97
N TYR A 11 10.81 -0.67 1.12
CA TYR A 11 9.48 -1.20 0.82
C TYR A 11 8.82 -1.83 2.05
N HIS A 12 9.54 -2.72 2.75
CA HIS A 12 9.01 -3.40 3.93
C HIS A 12 8.83 -2.43 5.10
N GLY A 13 9.80 -1.54 5.32
CA GLY A 13 9.71 -0.51 6.37
C GLY A 13 8.49 0.38 6.19
N ALA A 14 8.26 0.90 4.98
CA ALA A 14 7.07 1.69 4.68
C ALA A 14 5.78 0.87 4.86
N ARG A 15 5.78 -0.41 4.46
CA ARG A 15 4.61 -1.29 4.54
C ARG A 15 4.20 -1.61 5.99
N SER A 16 5.15 -1.93 6.87
CA SER A 16 4.87 -2.47 8.21
C SER A 16 4.16 -1.49 9.14
N GLY A 17 4.37 -0.18 8.98
CA GLY A 17 3.76 0.85 9.84
C GLY A 17 2.46 1.45 9.31
N PHE A 18 2.32 1.58 7.99
CA PHE A 18 1.24 2.39 7.41
C PHE A 18 -0.15 1.76 7.48
N GLY A 19 -0.25 0.44 7.69
CA GLY A 19 -1.53 -0.26 7.78
C GLY A 19 -2.42 0.25 8.91
N PHE A 20 -1.84 0.56 10.08
CA PHE A 20 -2.59 1.11 11.22
C PHE A 20 -3.21 2.47 10.91
N ILE A 21 -2.45 3.34 10.23
CA ILE A 21 -2.91 4.67 9.83
C ILE A 21 -4.04 4.53 8.80
N ALA A 22 -3.88 3.64 7.82
CA ALA A 22 -4.89 3.40 6.78
C ALA A 22 -6.22 2.92 7.37
N GLY A 23 -6.17 2.02 8.35
CA GLY A 23 -7.35 1.55 9.09
C GLY A 23 -8.07 2.70 9.80
N GLY A 24 -7.36 3.48 10.62
CA GLY A 24 -7.96 4.61 11.33
C GLY A 24 -8.56 5.69 10.42
N ILE A 25 -7.93 5.96 9.26
CA ILE A 25 -8.51 6.85 8.24
C ILE A 25 -9.80 6.25 7.67
N ALA A 26 -9.81 4.96 7.34
CA ALA A 26 -10.97 4.28 6.79
C ALA A 26 -12.14 4.20 7.78
N ASP A 27 -11.85 4.05 9.08
CA ASP A 27 -12.87 4.06 10.13
C ASP A 27 -13.57 5.42 10.23
N LYS A 28 -12.83 6.51 10.01
CA LYS A 28 -13.36 7.89 10.08
C LYS A 28 -14.05 8.34 8.78
N PHE A 29 -13.48 8.02 7.62
CA PHE A 29 -13.90 8.57 6.32
C PHE A 29 -14.56 7.55 5.40
N GLY A 30 -14.64 6.29 5.83
CA GLY A 30 -15.12 5.17 5.02
C GLY A 30 -14.03 4.58 4.12
N ILE A 31 -14.19 3.30 3.79
CA ILE A 31 -13.16 2.47 3.12
C ILE A 31 -12.84 2.91 1.68
N LYS A 32 -13.83 3.40 0.92
CA LYS A 32 -13.72 3.52 -0.55
C LYS A 32 -12.65 4.52 -1.02
N TRP A 33 -12.61 5.71 -0.42
CA TRP A 33 -11.68 6.76 -0.84
C TRP A 33 -10.22 6.45 -0.47
N PRO A 34 -9.89 6.05 0.78
CA PRO A 34 -8.54 5.66 1.14
C PRO A 34 -8.04 4.46 0.33
N LEU A 35 -8.89 3.45 0.08
CA LEU A 35 -8.52 2.30 -0.76
C LEU A 35 -8.18 2.74 -2.19
N SER A 36 -9.00 3.61 -2.79
CA SER A 36 -8.75 4.14 -4.13
C SER A 36 -7.44 4.93 -4.19
N ALA A 37 -7.15 5.75 -3.18
CA ALA A 37 -5.88 6.45 -3.06
C ALA A 37 -4.68 5.48 -2.97
N GLY A 38 -4.81 4.40 -2.21
CA GLY A 38 -3.81 3.33 -2.13
C GLY A 38 -3.54 2.63 -3.47
N ILE A 39 -4.60 2.31 -4.22
CA ILE A 39 -4.50 1.73 -5.58
C ILE A 39 -3.71 2.66 -6.50
N VAL A 40 -4.10 3.95 -6.56
CA VAL A 40 -3.46 4.93 -7.44
C VAL A 40 -2.00 5.13 -7.05
N LEU A 41 -1.71 5.31 -5.76
CA LEU A 41 -0.35 5.52 -5.26
C LEU A 41 0.57 4.32 -5.57
N TYR A 42 0.10 3.11 -5.30
CA TYR A 42 0.86 1.89 -5.59
C TYR A 42 1.13 1.77 -7.10
N THR A 43 0.09 1.93 -7.91
CA THR A 43 0.17 1.78 -9.37
C THR A 43 1.09 2.81 -9.98
N ALA A 44 0.97 4.08 -9.58
CA ALA A 44 1.85 5.14 -10.04
C ALA A 44 3.30 4.88 -9.64
N ALA A 45 3.56 4.47 -8.39
CA ALA A 45 4.91 4.15 -7.95
C ALA A 45 5.53 3.00 -8.77
N VAL A 46 4.78 1.92 -9.00
CA VAL A 46 5.24 0.79 -9.84
C VAL A 46 5.50 1.22 -11.28
N ALA A 47 4.60 2.00 -11.87
CA ALA A 47 4.76 2.51 -13.23
C ALA A 47 6.02 3.38 -13.35
N ILE A 48 6.25 4.31 -12.42
CA ILE A 48 7.44 5.17 -12.43
C ILE A 48 8.72 4.34 -12.19
N ILE A 49 8.69 3.34 -11.29
CA ILE A 49 9.82 2.41 -11.07
C ILE A 49 10.20 1.69 -12.37
N SER A 50 9.21 1.28 -13.17
CA SER A 50 9.44 0.47 -14.39
C SER A 50 10.28 1.16 -15.47
N ILE A 51 10.35 2.50 -15.43
CA ILE A 51 11.11 3.32 -16.38
C ILE A 51 12.45 3.82 -15.79
N GLN A 52 12.80 3.43 -14.56
CA GLN A 52 14.06 3.85 -13.93
C GLN A 52 15.21 2.92 -14.31
N ASN A 53 16.37 3.52 -14.61
CA ASN A 53 17.62 2.81 -14.90
C ASN A 53 18.69 3.00 -13.81
N SER A 54 18.34 3.59 -12.67
CA SER A 54 19.27 3.84 -11.57
C SER A 54 18.66 3.47 -10.21
N LEU A 55 19.51 3.03 -9.28
CA LEU A 55 19.06 2.52 -7.99
C LEU A 55 18.45 3.59 -7.08
N ILE A 56 18.95 4.83 -7.14
CA ILE A 56 18.51 5.92 -6.27
C ILE A 56 16.99 6.18 -6.38
N PRO A 57 16.42 6.48 -7.55
CA PRO A 57 14.98 6.70 -7.69
C PRO A 57 14.18 5.42 -7.41
N ILE A 58 14.71 4.24 -7.75
CA ILE A 58 14.04 2.97 -7.44
C ILE A 58 13.87 2.81 -5.93
N VAL A 59 14.92 3.05 -5.14
CA VAL A 59 14.87 2.97 -3.67
C VAL A 59 13.92 4.02 -3.11
N ALA A 60 13.96 5.27 -3.58
CA ALA A 60 13.06 6.32 -3.12
C ALA A 60 11.58 5.98 -3.37
N LEU A 61 11.27 5.44 -4.56
CA LEU A 61 9.91 5.05 -4.95
C LEU A 61 9.36 3.84 -4.16
N ARG A 62 10.21 3.11 -3.42
CA ARG A 62 9.74 2.02 -2.54
C ARG A 62 8.92 2.51 -1.35
N VAL A 63 9.12 3.76 -0.92
CA VAL A 63 8.31 4.35 0.15
C VAL A 63 6.85 4.52 -0.30
N PRO A 64 6.52 5.30 -1.35
CA PRO A 64 5.14 5.43 -1.80
C PRO A 64 4.54 4.09 -2.25
N GLN A 65 5.34 3.20 -2.85
CA GLN A 65 4.89 1.85 -3.17
C GLN A 65 4.48 1.05 -1.92
N GLY A 66 5.32 1.06 -0.87
CA GLY A 66 5.06 0.37 0.40
C GLY A 66 3.86 0.96 1.15
N ILE A 67 3.65 2.28 1.07
CA ILE A 67 2.45 2.93 1.61
C ILE A 67 1.20 2.46 0.86
N GLY A 68 1.22 2.52 -0.48
CA GLY A 68 0.10 2.07 -1.30
C GLY A 68 -0.26 0.61 -1.02
N VAL A 69 0.75 -0.26 -0.92
CA VAL A 69 0.51 -1.69 -0.62
C VAL A 69 -0.01 -1.92 0.80
N ALA A 70 0.43 -1.13 1.79
CA ALA A 70 -0.10 -1.23 3.15
C ALA A 70 -1.60 -0.92 3.17
N ILE A 71 -2.01 0.17 2.50
CA ILE A 71 -3.41 0.55 2.35
C ILE A 71 -4.22 -0.57 1.69
N LEU A 72 -3.71 -1.15 0.59
CA LEU A 72 -4.37 -2.25 -0.11
C LEU A 72 -4.59 -3.47 0.80
N PHE A 73 -3.55 -3.90 1.52
CA PHE A 73 -3.62 -5.07 2.39
C PHE A 73 -4.51 -4.84 3.62
N THR A 74 -4.60 -3.61 4.11
CA THR A 74 -5.50 -3.27 5.21
C THR A 74 -6.95 -3.16 4.75
N LEU A 75 -7.21 -2.48 3.64
CA LEU A 75 -8.56 -2.04 3.29
C LEU A 75 -9.29 -2.93 2.28
N ALA A 76 -8.57 -3.66 1.42
CA ALA A 76 -9.23 -4.54 0.45
C ALA A 76 -9.97 -5.71 1.13
N PRO A 77 -9.39 -6.46 2.10
CA PRO A 77 -10.13 -7.49 2.82
C PRO A 77 -11.32 -6.92 3.60
N ALA A 78 -11.16 -5.73 4.20
CA ALA A 78 -12.23 -5.04 4.91
C ALA A 78 -13.39 -4.65 3.98
N LEU A 79 -13.09 -4.19 2.76
CA LEU A 79 -14.11 -3.90 1.76
C LEU A 79 -14.90 -5.16 1.37
N ILE A 80 -14.20 -6.27 1.15
CA ILE A 80 -14.82 -7.56 0.81
C ILE A 80 -15.69 -8.04 1.97
N ALA A 81 -15.18 -8.06 3.20
CA ALA A 81 -15.95 -8.43 4.38
C ALA A 81 -17.22 -7.58 4.54
N ARG A 82 -17.14 -6.27 4.27
CA ARG A 82 -18.30 -5.38 4.29
C ARG A 82 -19.30 -5.65 3.16
N ALA A 83 -18.81 -6.04 1.98
CA ALA A 83 -19.66 -6.27 0.81
C ALA A 83 -20.46 -7.58 0.93
N PHE A 84 -19.88 -8.61 1.54
CA PHE A 84 -20.48 -9.94 1.62
C PHE A 84 -21.04 -10.30 3.01
N GLY A 85 -20.73 -9.52 4.06
CA GLY A 85 -21.15 -9.80 5.43
C GLY A 85 -20.51 -11.06 6.01
N PRO A 86 -20.86 -11.47 7.26
CA PRO A 86 -20.50 -12.77 7.78
C PRO A 86 -21.15 -13.87 6.93
N PHE A 87 -20.39 -14.88 6.51
CA PHE A 87 -20.97 -16.10 5.96
C PHE A 87 -21.68 -16.86 7.08
N THR A 88 -22.92 -16.50 7.40
CA THR A 88 -23.80 -17.37 8.19
C THR A 88 -24.33 -18.46 7.27
N THR A 89 -23.51 -19.47 7.03
CA THR A 89 -24.02 -20.79 6.64
C THR A 89 -24.30 -21.55 7.94
N TRP A 90 -25.58 -21.84 8.17
CA TRP A 90 -26.10 -22.69 9.24
C TRP A 90 -25.33 -24.01 9.38
#